data_AF-A0A2U0U087-F1
#
_entry.id   AF-A0A2U0U087-F1
#
_cell.length_a   1.000
_cell.length_b   1.000
_cell.length_c   1.000
_cell.angle_alpha   90.00
_cell.angle_beta   90.00
_cell.angle_gamma   90.00
#
_symmetry.space_group_name_H-M   'P 1'
#
loop_
_entity.id
_entity.type
_entity.pdbx_description
1 polymer ?
#
loop_
_entity_poly.entity_id
_entity_poly.type
_entity_poly.pdbx_seq_one_letter_code
_entity_poly.pdbx_strand_id
1 'polypeptide(L)'
;MKNVDLPDFMKYKDKFTNNGFVEKISHVAKRAGAKFVYGALVLYYTLESDKVSVKDKAIIVGALGYLISPLDVIPDAIPIAGLSDDLAVLIYVLDKVWGSVSDEIKEKAYAKLNKWFDEDEVAEADHLFDKSDDK
;
A
#
# COMPACT_ATOMS: atom_id res chain seq x y z
N MET A 1 48.29 -20.49 2.48
CA MET A 1 47.52 -19.31 2.06
C MET A 1 46.10 -19.76 1.77
N LYS A 2 45.09 -19.19 2.44
CA LYS A 2 43.68 -19.50 2.15
C LYS A 2 43.32 -18.84 0.83
N ASN A 3 42.88 -19.62 -0.16
CA ASN A 3 42.25 -19.09 -1.37
C ASN A 3 40.93 -18.45 -0.93
N VAL A 4 40.89 -17.13 -0.97
CA VAL A 4 39.63 -16.39 -0.86
C VAL A 4 38.99 -16.49 -2.23
N ASP A 5 38.09 -17.46 -2.40
CA ASP A 5 37.16 -17.44 -3.53
C ASP A 5 36.39 -16.13 -3.45
N LEU A 6 36.59 -15.27 -4.43
CA LEU A 6 35.80 -14.06 -4.61
C LEU A 6 34.34 -14.48 -4.84
N PRO A 7 33.35 -13.90 -4.11
CA PRO A 7 31.96 -14.33 -4.20
C PRO A 7 31.38 -14.23 -5.61
N ASP A 8 30.27 -14.93 -5.87
CA ASP A 8 29.53 -15.10 -7.14
C ASP A 8 28.99 -13.79 -7.79
N PHE A 9 29.54 -12.61 -7.47
CA PHE A 9 29.10 -11.30 -7.98
C PHE A 9 29.28 -11.16 -9.49
N MET A 10 30.23 -11.89 -10.09
CA MET A 10 30.46 -11.89 -11.54
C MET A 10 29.28 -12.50 -12.32
N LYS A 11 28.51 -13.44 -11.73
CA LYS A 11 27.31 -14.02 -12.40
C LYS A 11 26.16 -13.03 -12.61
N TYR A 12 26.14 -11.93 -11.84
CA TYR A 12 25.08 -10.93 -11.90
C TYR A 12 25.47 -9.69 -12.71
N LYS A 13 26.75 -9.55 -13.04
CA LYS A 13 27.29 -8.40 -13.77
C LYS A 13 26.60 -8.19 -15.13
N ASP A 14 26.28 -9.28 -15.82
CA ASP A 14 25.63 -9.22 -17.14
C ASP A 14 24.09 -9.10 -17.05
N LYS A 15 23.51 -9.36 -15.88
CA LYS A 15 22.06 -9.22 -15.63
C LYS A 15 21.67 -7.84 -15.09
N PHE A 16 22.62 -7.13 -14.49
CA PHE A 16 22.44 -5.78 -13.99
C PHE A 16 22.82 -4.78 -15.07
N THR A 17 21.93 -4.57 -16.04
CA THR A 17 22.05 -3.41 -16.93
C THR A 17 21.41 -2.21 -16.24
N ASN A 18 21.97 -1.01 -16.45
CA ASN A 18 21.39 0.21 -15.88
C ASN A 18 19.91 0.37 -16.28
N ASN A 19 19.56 0.01 -17.53
CA ASN A 19 18.19 0.11 -18.01
C ASN A 19 17.27 -0.94 -17.36
N GLY A 20 17.69 -2.22 -17.31
CA GLY A 20 16.87 -3.28 -16.72
C GLY A 20 16.63 -3.09 -15.22
N PHE A 21 17.61 -2.53 -14.50
CA PHE A 21 17.42 -2.16 -13.10
C PHE A 21 16.39 -1.04 -12.92
N VAL A 22 16.50 0.04 -13.69
CA VAL A 22 15.57 1.18 -13.63
C VAL A 22 14.14 0.74 -13.99
N GLU A 23 13.99 -0.08 -15.04
CA GLU A 23 12.70 -0.67 -15.40
C GLU A 23 12.12 -1.52 -14.27
N LYS A 24 12.94 -2.40 -13.67
CA LYS A 24 12.48 -3.26 -12.57
C LYS A 24 12.00 -2.45 -11.36
N ILE A 25 12.76 -1.43 -10.95
CA ILE A 25 12.38 -0.57 -9.82
C ILE A 25 11.16 0.28 -10.14
N SER A 26 11.04 0.78 -11.37
CA SER A 26 9.85 1.51 -11.84
C SER A 26 8.59 0.65 -11.72
N HIS A 27 8.62 -0.59 -12.19
CA HIS A 27 7.48 -1.51 -12.03
C HIS A 27 7.14 -1.81 -10.57
N VAL A 28 8.15 -1.99 -9.72
CA VAL A 28 7.91 -2.19 -8.28
C VAL A 28 7.25 -0.95 -7.66
N ALA A 29 7.73 0.25 -7.99
CA ALA A 29 7.18 1.49 -7.48
C ALA A 29 5.73 1.72 -7.94
N LYS A 30 5.42 1.50 -9.22
CA LYS A 30 4.06 1.62 -9.76
C LYS A 30 3.09 0.65 -9.07
N ARG A 31 3.46 -0.63 -8.94
CA ARG A 31 2.64 -1.66 -8.26
C ARG A 31 2.42 -1.35 -6.78
N ALA A 32 3.46 -0.93 -6.07
CA ALA A 32 3.35 -0.54 -4.67
C ALA A 32 2.46 0.71 -4.50
N GLY A 33 2.62 1.69 -5.38
CA GLY A 33 1.79 2.89 -5.42
C GLY A 33 0.31 2.56 -5.67
N ALA A 34 0.01 1.67 -6.62
CA ALA A 34 -1.37 1.24 -6.89
C ALA A 34 -2.01 0.57 -5.67
N LYS A 35 -1.30 -0.34 -4.98
CA LYS A 35 -1.78 -0.98 -3.74
C LYS A 35 -2.05 0.03 -2.64
N PHE A 36 -1.13 0.96 -2.42
CA PHE A 36 -1.28 2.01 -1.42
C PHE A 36 -2.49 2.89 -1.71
N VAL A 37 -2.61 3.38 -2.95
CA VAL A 37 -3.72 4.24 -3.36
C VAL A 37 -5.04 3.48 -3.29
N TYR A 38 -5.08 2.21 -3.67
CA TYR A 38 -6.29 1.39 -3.56
C TYR A 38 -6.77 1.25 -2.12
N GLY A 39 -5.86 0.89 -1.20
CA GLY A 39 -6.19 0.81 0.23
C GLY A 39 -6.70 2.13 0.80
N ALA A 40 -6.06 3.25 0.44
CA ALA A 40 -6.49 4.59 0.84
C ALA A 40 -7.88 4.95 0.27
N LEU A 41 -8.17 4.61 -0.99
CA LEU A 41 -9.46 4.85 -1.63
C LEU A 41 -10.58 4.00 -1.00
N VAL A 42 -10.30 2.74 -0.68
CA VAL A 42 -11.27 1.88 0.03
C VAL A 42 -11.61 2.47 1.39
N LEU A 43 -10.62 2.88 2.17
CA LEU A 43 -10.85 3.56 3.45
C LEU A 43 -11.63 4.87 3.28
N TYR A 44 -11.26 5.69 2.29
CA TYR A 44 -11.93 6.95 2.00
C TYR A 44 -13.42 6.74 1.66
N TYR A 45 -13.74 5.80 0.77
CA TYR A 45 -15.14 5.51 0.44
C TYR A 45 -15.88 4.76 1.56
N THR A 46 -15.17 4.05 2.43
CA THR A 46 -15.78 3.48 3.65
C THR A 46 -16.30 4.59 4.57
N LEU A 47 -15.62 5.73 4.70
CA LEU A 47 -16.11 6.87 5.50
C LEU A 47 -17.50 7.38 5.06
N GLU A 48 -17.78 7.30 3.77
CA GLU A 48 -19.04 7.77 3.17
C GLU A 48 -20.23 6.85 3.50
N SER A 49 -19.97 5.62 4.00
CA SER A 49 -21.03 4.67 4.36
C SER A 49 -21.69 5.02 5.68
N ASP A 50 -23.03 5.04 5.70
CA ASP A 50 -23.83 5.22 6.91
C ASP A 50 -23.82 3.99 7.82
N LYS A 51 -23.30 2.86 7.34
CA LYS A 51 -23.21 1.59 8.10
C LYS A 51 -21.99 1.54 9.02
N VAL A 52 -21.04 2.47 8.87
CA VAL A 52 -19.80 2.51 9.63
C VAL A 52 -19.99 3.27 10.93
N SER A 53 -19.54 2.69 12.05
CA SER A 53 -19.65 3.31 13.36
C SER A 53 -18.84 4.61 13.45
N VAL A 54 -19.24 5.54 14.31
CA VAL A 54 -18.49 6.81 14.54
C VAL A 54 -17.06 6.53 14.98
N LYS A 55 -16.85 5.48 15.78
CA LYS A 55 -15.52 5.06 16.24
C LYS A 55 -14.65 4.61 15.08
N ASP A 56 -15.17 3.80 14.17
CA ASP A 56 -14.42 3.31 13.01
C ASP A 56 -14.14 4.44 12.04
N LYS A 57 -15.10 5.35 11.81
CA LYS A 57 -14.86 6.58 11.03
C LYS A 57 -13.72 7.41 11.62
N ALA A 58 -13.65 7.55 12.95
CA ALA A 58 -12.55 8.28 13.59
C ALA A 58 -11.19 7.60 13.37
N ILE A 59 -11.12 6.26 13.44
CA ILE A 59 -9.89 5.51 13.16
C ILE A 59 -9.45 5.72 11.70
N ILE A 60 -10.39 5.61 10.76
CA ILE A 60 -10.11 5.82 9.33
C ILE A 60 -9.64 7.25 9.05
N VAL A 61 -10.30 8.26 9.62
CA VAL A 61 -9.90 9.67 9.50
C VAL A 61 -8.49 9.88 10.07
N GLY A 62 -8.16 9.27 11.22
CA GLY A 62 -6.81 9.35 11.77
C GLY A 62 -5.76 8.78 10.83
N ALA A 63 -6.04 7.62 10.21
CA ALA A 63 -5.15 6.98 9.26
C ALA A 63 -4.93 7.81 7.99
N LEU A 64 -6.02 8.25 7.35
CA LEU A 64 -5.96 9.07 6.13
C LEU A 64 -5.39 10.48 6.41
N GLY A 65 -5.70 11.05 7.58
CA GLY A 65 -5.16 12.33 8.02
C GLY A 65 -3.65 12.29 8.18
N TYR A 66 -3.13 11.21 8.78
CA TYR A 66 -1.68 10.99 8.88
C TYR A 66 -1.00 10.90 7.51
N LEU A 67 -1.65 10.27 6.51
CA LEU A 67 -1.11 10.21 5.15
C LEU A 67 -0.99 11.59 4.48
N ILE A 68 -1.99 12.46 4.68
CA ILE A 68 -2.04 13.77 4.03
C ILE A 68 -1.11 14.76 4.74
N SER A 69 -1.08 14.74 6.06
CA SER A 69 -0.25 15.62 6.87
C SER A 69 0.29 14.87 8.09
N PRO A 70 1.45 14.20 7.96
CA PRO A 70 2.06 13.44 9.06
C PRO A 70 2.37 14.29 10.30
N LEU A 71 2.51 15.62 10.12
CA LEU A 71 2.83 16.57 11.18
C LEU A 71 1.60 17.05 11.97
N ASP A 72 0.39 17.00 11.41
CA ASP A 72 -0.81 17.56 12.05
C ASP A 72 -1.47 16.60 13.06
N VAL A 73 -1.02 15.34 13.13
CA VAL A 73 -1.68 14.28 13.94
C VAL A 73 -0.96 14.01 15.28
N ILE A 74 0.07 14.79 15.65
CA ILE A 74 0.89 14.48 16.84
C ILE A 74 0.98 15.67 17.82
N PRO A 75 0.44 15.53 19.05
CA PRO A 75 1.14 15.90 20.27
C PRO A 75 1.90 14.67 20.80
N ASP A 76 3.22 14.68 20.61
CA ASP A 76 4.26 13.75 21.04
C ASP A 76 3.90 12.25 21.25
N ALA A 77 4.09 11.42 20.22
CA ALA A 77 4.64 10.06 20.34
C ALA A 77 4.88 9.43 18.95
N ILE A 78 6.02 8.75 18.81
CA ILE A 78 6.47 7.90 17.70
C ILE A 78 7.28 8.63 16.61
N PRO A 79 8.63 8.54 16.67
CA PRO A 79 9.52 8.98 15.61
C PRO A 79 9.98 7.77 14.77
N ILE A 80 9.29 7.41 13.68
CA ILE A 80 9.84 6.46 12.70
C ILE A 80 9.42 6.89 11.28
N ALA A 81 10.42 7.14 10.43
CA ALA A 81 10.24 7.46 9.02
C ALA A 81 10.36 6.19 8.14
N GLY A 82 9.47 6.04 7.16
CA GLY A 82 9.63 5.11 6.03
C GLY A 82 8.30 4.72 5.36
N LEU A 83 8.27 4.70 4.02
CA LEU A 83 7.14 4.31 3.15
C LEU A 83 6.46 2.96 3.53
N SER A 84 7.20 2.09 4.23
CA SER A 84 6.70 0.82 4.77
C SER A 84 5.69 1.00 5.91
N ASP A 85 5.80 2.07 6.70
CA ASP A 85 4.92 2.30 7.86
C ASP A 85 3.53 2.76 7.41
N ASP A 86 3.44 3.61 6.37
CA ASP A 86 2.16 4.13 5.88
C ASP A 86 1.27 3.03 5.27
N LEU A 87 1.83 2.13 4.46
CA LEU A 87 1.07 0.99 3.91
C LEU A 87 0.66 0.01 5.01
N ALA A 88 1.54 -0.22 6.00
CA ALA A 88 1.21 -1.07 7.14
C ALA A 88 0.07 -0.48 7.97
N VAL A 89 0.06 0.83 8.19
CA VAL A 89 -1.04 1.56 8.84
C VAL A 89 -2.34 1.39 8.07
N LEU A 90 -2.33 1.56 6.74
CA LEU A 90 -3.53 1.36 5.92
C LEU A 90 -4.05 -0.06 6.02
N ILE A 91 -3.18 -1.07 5.88
CA ILE A 91 -3.56 -2.48 6.00
C ILE A 91 -4.14 -2.78 7.38
N TYR A 92 -3.51 -2.29 8.45
CA TYR A 92 -3.99 -2.48 9.82
C TYR A 92 -5.37 -1.86 10.05
N VAL A 93 -5.61 -0.66 9.52
CA VAL A 93 -6.91 0.01 9.66
C VAL A 93 -7.97 -0.67 8.81
N LEU A 94 -7.63 -1.09 7.59
CA LEU A 94 -8.49 -1.90 6.73
C LEU A 94 -8.92 -3.19 7.44
N ASP A 95 -7.99 -3.93 8.05
CA ASP A 95 -8.28 -5.16 8.83
C ASP A 95 -9.30 -4.90 9.95
N LYS A 96 -9.15 -3.77 10.66
CA LYS A 96 -10.10 -3.39 11.72
C LYS A 96 -11.50 -3.06 11.23
N VAL A 97 -11.62 -2.45 10.05
CA VAL A 97 -12.91 -2.00 9.50
C VAL A 97 -13.44 -2.92 8.41
N TRP A 98 -12.80 -4.08 8.18
CA TRP A 98 -13.07 -4.96 7.04
C TRP A 98 -14.54 -5.38 6.95
N GLY A 99 -15.16 -5.69 8.08
CA GLY A 99 -16.59 -6.03 8.14
C GLY A 99 -17.55 -4.90 7.70
N SER A 100 -17.05 -3.68 7.55
CA SER A 100 -17.80 -2.53 7.04
C SER A 100 -17.48 -2.18 5.58
N VAL A 101 -16.49 -2.84 4.97
CA VAL A 101 -16.13 -2.65 3.57
C VAL A 101 -17.06 -3.50 2.69
N SER A 102 -17.99 -2.85 1.99
CA SER A 102 -18.88 -3.53 1.05
C SER A 102 -18.21 -3.72 -0.32
N ASP A 103 -18.77 -4.64 -1.13
CA ASP A 103 -18.31 -4.82 -2.51
C ASP A 103 -18.51 -3.55 -3.35
N GLU A 104 -19.58 -2.79 -3.12
CA GLU A 104 -19.80 -1.48 -3.76
C GLU A 104 -18.66 -0.48 -3.46
N ILE A 105 -18.12 -0.49 -2.24
CA ILE A 105 -16.97 0.36 -1.87
C ILE A 105 -15.72 -0.10 -2.63
N LYS A 106 -15.48 -1.41 -2.72
CA LYS A 106 -14.35 -1.97 -3.48
C LYS A 106 -14.45 -1.61 -4.95
N GLU A 107 -15.62 -1.78 -5.56
CA GLU A 107 -15.89 -1.41 -6.95
C GLU A 107 -15.66 0.09 -7.21
N LYS A 108 -16.15 0.97 -6.31
CA LYS A 108 -15.94 2.42 -6.42
C LYS A 108 -14.46 2.80 -6.32
N ALA A 109 -13.73 2.18 -5.40
CA ALA A 109 -12.28 2.35 -5.25
C ALA A 109 -11.53 1.86 -6.50
N TYR A 110 -11.87 0.67 -6.99
CA TYR A 110 -11.27 0.06 -8.18
C TYR A 110 -11.51 0.90 -9.44
N ALA A 111 -12.74 1.38 -9.64
CA ALA A 111 -13.09 2.26 -10.76
C ALA A 111 -12.36 3.60 -10.71
N LYS A 112 -12.05 4.12 -9.51
CA LYS A 112 -11.25 5.33 -9.36
C LYS A 112 -9.77 5.05 -9.62
N LEU A 113 -9.24 3.93 -9.15
CA LEU A 113 -7.86 3.50 -9.36
C LEU A 113 -7.52 3.30 -10.84
N ASN A 114 -8.42 2.68 -11.61
CA ASN A 114 -8.29 2.50 -13.07
C ASN A 114 -8.17 3.81 -13.87
N LYS A 115 -8.51 4.95 -13.28
CA LYS A 115 -8.33 6.25 -13.94
C LYS A 115 -6.90 6.78 -13.77
N TRP A 116 -6.11 6.19 -12.89
CA TRP A 116 -4.80 6.69 -12.46
C TRP A 116 -3.65 5.74 -12.75
N PHE A 117 -3.90 4.43 -12.84
CA PHE A 117 -2.91 3.39 -13.06
C PHE A 117 -3.27 2.53 -14.27
N ASP A 118 -2.27 1.90 -14.88
CA ASP A 118 -2.49 0.98 -15.99
C ASP A 118 -3.07 -0.35 -15.48
N GLU A 119 -3.69 -1.14 -16.37
CA GLU A 119 -4.42 -2.37 -16.03
C GLU A 119 -3.57 -3.37 -15.23
N ASP A 120 -2.28 -3.50 -15.57
CA ASP A 120 -1.34 -4.40 -14.90
C ASP A 120 -1.16 -4.05 -13.41
N GLU A 121 -1.08 -2.76 -13.08
CA GLU A 121 -0.93 -2.33 -11.68
C GLU A 121 -2.23 -2.41 -10.90
N VAL A 122 -3.35 -2.15 -11.57
CA VAL A 122 -4.68 -2.22 -10.96
C VAL A 122 -5.03 -3.67 -10.61
N ALA A 123 -4.79 -4.62 -11.51
CA ALA A 123 -4.99 -6.04 -11.25
C ALA A 123 -4.14 -6.52 -10.07
N GLU A 124 -2.88 -6.08 -9.99
CA GLU A 124 -2.01 -6.38 -8.86
C GLU A 124 -2.50 -5.77 -7.54
N ALA A 125 -3.14 -4.60 -7.58
CA ALA A 125 -3.70 -3.95 -6.42
C ALA A 125 -4.95 -4.65 -5.89
N ASP A 126 -5.74 -5.30 -6.73
CA ASP A 126 -6.95 -6.01 -6.31
C ASP A 126 -6.64 -7.17 -5.35
N HIS A 127 -5.51 -7.85 -5.57
CA HIS A 127 -4.94 -8.86 -4.66
C HIS A 127 -4.49 -8.33 -3.29
N LEU A 128 -4.65 -7.04 -3.00
CA LEU A 128 -4.39 -6.47 -1.68
C LEU A 128 -5.22 -7.17 -0.59
N PHE A 129 -6.41 -7.65 -0.94
CA PHE A 129 -7.38 -8.23 -0.01
C PHE A 129 -7.36 -9.75 0.08
N ASP A 130 -6.70 -10.46 -0.84
CA ASP A 130 -6.65 -11.93 -0.85
C ASP A 130 -5.94 -12.55 0.38
N LYS A 131 -5.31 -11.72 1.23
CA LYS A 131 -4.62 -12.16 2.46
C LYS A 131 -5.46 -12.02 3.73
N SER A 132 -6.65 -11.43 3.69
CA SER A 132 -7.51 -11.28 4.89
C SER A 132 -8.43 -12.48 5.16
N ASP A 133 -8.55 -13.42 4.22
CA ASP A 133 -9.50 -14.53 4.31
C ASP A 133 -8.96 -15.79 5.03
N ASP A 134 -7.73 -15.74 5.56
CA ASP A 134 -7.02 -16.87 6.19
C ASP A 134 -6.99 -16.81 7.74
N LYS A 135 -8.02 -16.23 8.39
CA LYS A 135 -8.16 -16.23 9.86
C LYS A 135 -9.52 -16.67 10.36
#